data_AF-A0A7C9DZC6-F1
#
_entry.id   AF-A0A7C9DZC6-F1
#
_cell.length_a   1.000
_cell.length_b   1.000
_cell.length_c   1.000
_cell.angle_alpha   90.00
_cell.angle_beta   90.00
_cell.angle_gamma   90.00
#
_symmetry.space_group_name_H-M   'P 1'
#
loop_
_entity.id
_entity.type
_entity.pdbx_description
1 polymer ?
#
loop_
_entity_poly.entity_id
_entity_poly.type
_entity_poly.pdbx_seq_one_letter_code
_entity_poly.pdbx_strand_id
1 'polypeptide(L)'
;VGIGSGELLPLKDTRHLLLQTWLEPLINDYSWLNHACRSFDKKMVEEGIGRTILTLPLEDQQSILLSWLSNFLKSGDNCPNLQRAFEVWWRRTFIRPYAEPRANQDHSKNSSVT
;
A
#
# COMPACT_ATOMS: atom_id res chain seq x y z
N VAL A 1 -19.76 -9.98 -13.11
CA VAL A 1 -18.40 -9.98 -12.52
C VAL A 1 -18.36 -8.88 -11.46
N GLY A 2 -18.48 -9.26 -10.18
CA GLY A 2 -18.51 -8.36 -9.05
C GLY A 2 -17.12 -8.19 -8.46
N ILE A 3 -16.38 -7.19 -8.95
CA ILE A 3 -15.08 -6.78 -8.39
C ILE A 3 -15.22 -5.52 -7.51
N GLY A 4 -16.44 -4.97 -7.41
CA GLY A 4 -16.73 -3.75 -6.64
C GLY A 4 -17.45 -3.93 -5.31
N SER A 5 -17.95 -5.12 -4.96
CA SER A 5 -18.85 -5.31 -3.80
C SER A 5 -18.21 -5.94 -2.55
N GLY A 6 -16.92 -6.30 -2.58
CA GLY A 6 -16.23 -6.86 -1.40
C GLY A 6 -16.66 -8.29 -0.99
N GLU A 7 -17.51 -8.96 -1.76
CA GLU A 7 -17.99 -10.34 -1.46
C GLU A 7 -17.04 -11.46 -1.90
N LEU A 8 -16.03 -11.15 -2.71
CA LEU A 8 -15.01 -12.10 -3.13
C LEU A 8 -13.64 -11.46 -2.91
N LEU A 9 -13.01 -11.76 -1.77
CA LEU A 9 -11.57 -11.58 -1.62
C LEU A 9 -10.92 -12.54 -2.61
N PRO A 10 -10.34 -12.07 -3.73
CA PRO A 10 -9.66 -12.99 -4.64
C PRO A 10 -8.54 -13.66 -3.85
N LEU A 11 -8.34 -14.96 -4.11
CA LEU A 11 -7.24 -15.72 -3.51
C LEU A 11 -5.96 -14.89 -3.65
N LYS A 12 -5.13 -14.89 -2.60
CA LYS A 12 -3.88 -14.10 -2.49
C LYS A 12 -3.12 -13.99 -3.83
N ASP A 13 -3.02 -15.11 -4.53
CA ASP A 13 -2.30 -15.25 -5.80
C ASP A 13 -2.97 -14.50 -6.96
N THR A 14 -4.30 -14.40 -6.98
CA THR A 14 -5.03 -13.62 -8.00
C THR A 14 -4.80 -12.12 -7.85
N ARG A 15 -4.71 -11.60 -6.61
CA ARG A 15 -4.39 -10.18 -6.37
C ARG A 15 -2.95 -9.86 -6.76
N HIS A 16 -2.02 -10.76 -6.44
CA HIS A 16 -0.62 -10.65 -6.83
C HIS A 16 -0.47 -10.65 -8.36
N LEU A 17 -1.06 -11.65 -9.04
CA LEU A 17 -1.01 -11.78 -10.49
C LEU A 17 -1.63 -10.58 -11.20
N LEU A 18 -2.77 -10.08 -10.69
CA LEU A 18 -3.41 -8.89 -11.22
C LEU A 18 -2.49 -7.67 -11.14
N LEU A 19 -1.88 -7.42 -9.97
CA LEU A 19 -0.95 -6.30 -9.83
C LEU A 19 0.31 -6.46 -10.68
N GLN A 20 0.92 -7.65 -10.73
CA GLN A 20 2.07 -7.88 -11.62
C GLN A 20 1.72 -7.67 -13.09
N THR A 21 0.54 -8.12 -13.52
CA THR A 21 0.15 -8.06 -14.95
C THR A 21 -0.29 -6.66 -15.35
N TRP A 22 -0.95 -5.90 -14.47
CA TRP A 22 -1.62 -4.64 -14.82
C TRP A 22 -0.89 -3.39 -14.34
N LEU A 23 -0.07 -3.47 -13.29
CA LEU A 23 0.55 -2.26 -12.72
C LEU A 23 1.57 -1.64 -13.66
N GLU A 24 2.40 -2.43 -14.32
CA GLU A 24 3.41 -1.94 -15.24
C GLU A 24 2.79 -1.30 -16.50
N PRO A 25 1.82 -1.94 -17.19
CA PRO A 25 1.06 -1.27 -18.25
C PRO A 25 0.38 0.02 -17.79
N LEU A 26 -0.24 0.01 -16.60
CA LEU A 26 -0.91 1.18 -16.05
C LEU A 26 0.06 2.34 -15.77
N ILE A 27 1.27 2.05 -15.25
CA ILE A 27 2.30 3.07 -15.03
C ILE A 27 2.76 3.67 -16.36
N ASN A 28 2.94 2.85 -17.39
CA ASN A 28 3.38 3.30 -18.72
C ASN A 28 2.32 4.18 -19.40
N ASP A 29 1.05 3.78 -19.31
CA ASP A 29 -0.08 4.49 -19.92
C ASP A 29 -0.61 5.63 -19.05
N TYR A 30 -0.10 5.83 -17.83
CA TYR A 30 -0.64 6.79 -16.87
C TYR A 30 -0.65 8.22 -17.39
N SER A 31 0.46 8.65 -18.02
CA SER A 31 0.55 9.98 -18.63
C SER A 31 -0.53 10.16 -19.72
N TRP A 32 -0.73 9.14 -20.55
CA TRP A 32 -1.79 9.15 -21.56
C TRP A 32 -3.18 9.22 -20.93
N LEU A 33 -3.47 8.40 -19.91
CA LEU A 33 -4.76 8.41 -19.21
C LEU A 33 -5.05 9.78 -18.57
N ASN A 34 -4.04 10.38 -17.94
CA ASN A 34 -4.13 11.67 -17.28
C ASN A 34 -4.39 12.83 -18.27
N HIS A 35 -3.88 12.74 -19.51
CA HIS A 35 -4.04 13.78 -20.51
C HIS A 35 -5.21 13.54 -21.49
N ALA A 36 -5.53 12.28 -21.80
CA ALA A 36 -6.52 11.92 -22.82
C ALA A 36 -7.94 11.84 -22.27
N CYS A 37 -8.13 11.52 -20.99
CA CYS A 37 -9.44 11.30 -20.39
C CYS A 37 -9.83 12.42 -19.43
N ARG A 38 -10.76 13.28 -19.86
CA ARG A 38 -11.22 14.45 -19.09
C ARG A 38 -11.94 14.10 -17.77
N SER A 39 -12.42 12.87 -17.65
CA SER A 39 -13.10 12.34 -16.47
C SER A 39 -12.25 11.36 -15.66
N PHE A 40 -10.94 11.29 -15.92
CA PHE A 40 -10.04 10.43 -15.19
C PHE A 40 -9.79 10.99 -13.78
N ASP A 41 -10.34 10.33 -12.76
CA ASP A 41 -10.07 10.67 -11.37
C ASP A 41 -8.76 10.02 -10.92
N LYS A 42 -7.67 10.77 -11.10
CA LYS A 42 -6.32 10.34 -10.71
C LYS A 42 -6.24 9.96 -9.23
N LYS A 43 -6.94 10.68 -8.35
CA LYS A 43 -6.87 10.46 -6.90
C LYS A 43 -7.51 9.13 -6.53
N MET A 44 -8.68 8.84 -7.11
CA MET A 44 -9.36 7.58 -6.89
C MET A 44 -8.49 6.39 -7.35
N VAL A 45 -7.80 6.53 -8.49
CA VAL A 45 -6.90 5.50 -9.02
C VAL A 45 -5.68 5.31 -8.11
N GLU A 46 -4.97 6.39 -7.77
CA GLU A 46 -3.82 6.37 -6.86
C GLU A 46 -4.18 5.75 -5.50
N GLU A 47 -5.34 6.11 -4.94
CA GLU A 47 -5.83 5.55 -3.68
C GLU A 47 -6.19 4.07 -3.81
N GLY A 48 -6.87 3.67 -4.89
CA GLY A 48 -7.22 2.28 -5.17
C GLY A 48 -5.99 1.38 -5.30
N ILE A 49 -4.97 1.85 -6.03
CA ILE A 49 -3.68 1.15 -6.16
C ILE A 49 -3.00 1.05 -4.79
N GLY A 50 -2.89 2.16 -4.07
CA GLY A 50 -2.27 2.20 -2.74
C GLY A 50 -2.93 1.22 -1.76
N ARG A 51 -4.26 1.18 -1.71
CA ARG A 51 -5.02 0.21 -0.89
C ARG A 51 -4.74 -1.22 -1.31
N THR A 52 -4.68 -1.50 -2.61
CA THR A 52 -4.44 -2.86 -3.12
C THR A 52 -3.02 -3.34 -2.78
N ILE A 53 -2.00 -2.48 -2.96
CA ILE A 53 -0.60 -2.78 -2.58
C ILE A 53 -0.52 -3.16 -1.09
N LEU A 54 -1.21 -2.43 -0.22
CA LEU A 54 -1.23 -2.71 1.22
C LEU A 54 -1.84 -4.08 1.59
N THR A 55 -2.57 -4.74 0.67
CA THR A 55 -3.11 -6.10 0.89
C THR A 55 -2.17 -7.22 0.43
N LEU A 56 -1.08 -6.89 -0.25
CA LEU A 56 -0.10 -7.86 -0.74
C LEU A 56 0.87 -8.33 0.37
N PRO A 57 1.56 -9.46 0.16
CA PRO A 57 2.74 -9.85 0.92
C PRO A 57 3.82 -8.76 1.01
N LEU A 58 4.61 -8.81 2.08
CA LEU A 58 5.64 -7.80 2.34
C LEU A 58 6.72 -7.75 1.25
N GLU A 59 7.12 -8.90 0.72
CA GLU A 59 8.10 -9.01 -0.37
C GLU A 59 7.60 -8.30 -1.64
N ASP A 60 6.33 -8.49 -1.99
CA ASP A 60 5.72 -7.85 -3.14
C ASP A 60 5.59 -6.35 -2.96
N GLN A 61 5.22 -5.91 -1.74
CA GLN A 61 5.16 -4.50 -1.39
C GLN A 61 6.52 -3.82 -1.56
N GLN A 62 7.61 -4.50 -1.16
CA GLN A 62 8.98 -4.01 -1.36
C GLN A 62 9.37 -3.94 -2.84
N SER A 63 9.08 -5.00 -3.60
CA SER A 63 9.36 -5.03 -5.05
C SER A 63 8.63 -3.91 -5.79
N ILE A 64 7.33 -3.73 -5.50
CA ILE A 64 6.51 -2.67 -6.12
C ILE A 64 7.00 -1.27 -5.71
N LEU A 65 7.41 -1.08 -4.44
CA LEU A 65 8.01 0.19 -4.00
C LEU A 65 9.24 0.55 -4.85
N LEU A 66 10.16 -0.39 -5.04
CA LEU A 66 11.40 -0.14 -5.78
C LEU A 66 11.11 0.18 -7.25
N SER A 67 10.20 -0.56 -7.87
CA SER A 67 9.75 -0.30 -9.24
C SER A 67 9.10 1.08 -9.38
N TRP A 68 8.13 1.40 -8.52
CA TRP A 68 7.49 2.71 -8.50
C TRP A 68 8.49 3.84 -8.26
N LEU A 69 9.39 3.70 -7.29
CA LEU A 69 10.38 4.73 -6.97
C LEU A 69 11.34 4.98 -8.14
N SER A 70 11.78 3.93 -8.84
CA SER A 70 12.59 4.06 -10.06
C SER A 70 11.86 4.88 -11.13
N ASN A 71 10.58 4.58 -11.34
CA ASN A 71 9.75 5.29 -12.33
C ASN A 71 9.44 6.73 -11.90
N PHE A 72 9.15 6.97 -10.63
CA PHE A 72 8.93 8.29 -10.06
C PHE A 72 10.16 9.19 -10.22
N LEU A 73 11.36 8.66 -9.97
CA LEU A 73 12.61 9.40 -10.15
C LEU A 73 12.92 9.70 -11.63
N LYS A 74 12.49 8.84 -12.57
CA LYS A 74 12.70 9.03 -14.01
C LYS A 74 11.66 9.97 -14.65
N SER A 75 10.40 9.84 -14.23
CA SER A 75 9.25 10.37 -14.95
C SER A 75 8.45 11.42 -14.17
N GLY A 76 8.72 11.60 -12.87
CA GLY A 76 8.05 12.59 -12.01
C GLY A 76 6.53 12.40 -11.97
N ASP A 77 5.79 13.47 -12.27
CA ASP A 77 4.32 13.51 -12.24
C ASP A 77 3.65 12.71 -13.39
N ASN A 78 4.42 12.10 -14.29
CA ASN A 78 3.90 11.28 -15.38
C ASN A 78 3.54 9.84 -14.96
N CYS A 79 3.68 9.49 -13.68
CA CYS A 79 3.30 8.20 -13.10
C CYS A 79 2.37 8.40 -11.88
N PRO A 80 1.61 7.38 -11.44
CA PRO A 80 0.71 7.53 -10.30
C PRO A 80 1.47 7.89 -9.02
N ASN A 81 0.98 8.88 -8.28
CA ASN A 81 1.60 9.28 -7.02
C ASN A 81 1.19 8.33 -5.88
N LEU A 82 2.07 7.37 -5.60
CA LEU A 82 1.88 6.39 -4.52
C LEU A 82 2.64 6.74 -3.24
N GLN A 83 3.28 7.92 -3.17
CA GLN A 83 4.16 8.33 -2.08
C GLN A 83 3.46 8.17 -0.72
N ARG A 84 2.24 8.71 -0.60
CA ARG A 84 1.49 8.67 0.66
C ARG A 84 1.19 7.24 1.12
N ALA A 85 0.87 6.35 0.19
CA ALA A 85 0.60 4.95 0.50
C ALA A 85 1.85 4.25 1.03
N PHE A 86 3.00 4.46 0.38
CA PHE A 86 4.28 3.90 0.80
C PHE A 86 4.82 4.50 2.11
N GLU A 87 4.59 5.79 2.38
CA GLU A 87 4.91 6.39 3.67
C GLU A 87 4.14 5.72 4.81
N VAL A 88 2.82 5.53 4.63
CA VAL A 88 1.98 4.86 5.64
C VAL A 88 2.41 3.41 5.83
N TRP A 89 2.66 2.69 4.73
CA TRP A 89 3.19 1.34 4.75
C TRP A 89 4.50 1.27 5.55
N TRP A 90 5.50 2.09 5.20
CA TRP A 90 6.81 2.09 5.86
C TRP A 90 6.70 2.33 7.36
N ARG A 91 5.89 3.32 7.78
CA ARG A 91 5.65 3.61 9.20
C ARG A 91 5.02 2.42 9.93
N ARG A 92 4.09 1.70 9.29
CA ARG A 92 3.42 0.53 9.90
C ARG A 92 4.32 -0.70 9.95
N THR A 93 5.14 -0.89 8.94
CA THR A 93 6.01 -2.07 8.81
C THR A 93 7.28 -1.96 9.65
N PHE A 94 7.90 -0.78 9.73
CA PHE A 94 9.22 -0.64 10.35
C PHE A 94 9.24 0.22 11.61
N ILE A 95 8.32 1.18 11.77
CA ILE A 95 8.33 2.11 12.92
C ILE A 95 7.40 1.64 14.04
N ARG A 96 6.17 1.24 13.71
CA ARG A 96 5.17 0.83 14.70
C ARG A 96 5.54 -0.43 15.51
N PRO A 97 6.23 -1.45 14.95
CA PRO A 97 6.69 -2.60 15.73
C PRO A 97 7.76 -2.25 16.78
N TYR A 98 8.43 -1.11 16.66
CA TYR A 98 9.41 -0.61 17.64
C TYR A 98 8.81 0.33 18.68
N ALA A 99 7.53 0.66 18.57
CA ALA A 99 6.84 1.66 19.38
C ALA A 99 5.72 1.06 20.24
N GLU A 100 5.79 -0.22 20.60
CA GLU A 100 5.00 -0.70 21.74
C GLU A 100 5.58 -0.11 23.03
N PRO A 101 4.80 0.68 23.80
CA PRO A 101 5.17 0.97 25.17
C PRO A 101 5.07 -0.35 25.94
N ARG A 102 6.16 -0.74 26.60
CA ARG A 102 6.09 -1.62 27.78
C ARG A 102 5.19 -0.93 28.82
N ALA A 103 3.88 -1.11 28.72
CA ALA A 103 2.94 -0.64 29.72
C ALA A 103 2.22 -1.86 30.31
N ASN A 104 2.49 -2.06 31.60
CA ASN A 104 1.70 -2.82 32.57
C ASN A 104 2.09 -4.30 32.78
N GLN A 105 3.22 -4.51 33.45
CA GLN A 105 3.30 -5.49 34.52
C GLN A 105 3.68 -4.78 35.83
N ASP A 106 2.69 -4.14 36.46
CA ASP A 106 2.72 -3.88 37.90
C ASP A 106 1.70 -4.82 38.55
N HIS A 107 2.13 -6.06 38.79
CA HIS A 107 1.39 -7.02 39.61
C HIS A 107 1.86 -6.91 41.05
N SER A 108 1.11 -6.12 41.83
CA SER A 108 0.67 -6.40 43.21
C SER A 108 1.63 -7.22 44.08
N LYS A 109 2.36 -6.56 44.98
CA LYS A 109 2.74 -7.11 46.29
C LYS A 109 2.73 -6.05 47.38
N ASN A 110 1.54 -5.60 47.77
CA ASN A 110 1.33 -5.01 49.09
C ASN A 110 0.41 -5.93 49.89
N SER A 111 0.99 -6.87 50.61
CA SER A 111 0.34 -7.50 51.76
C SER A 111 1.37 -7.87 52.82
N SER A 112 1.12 -7.29 53.99
CA SER A 112 1.51 -7.74 55.34
C SER A 112 2.99 -7.62 55.72
N VAL A 113 3.32 -6.63 56.55
CA VAL A 113 3.83 -6.82 57.94
C VAL A 113 3.66 -5.50 58.72
N THR A 114 2.64 -5.41 59.59
CA THR A 114 2.79 -4.95 60.98
C THR A 114 1.55 -5.35 61.77
#